data_AF-A0A8T7L2E8-F1
#
_entry.id   AF-A0A8T7L2E8-F1
#
_cell.length_a   1.000
_cell.length_b   1.000
_cell.length_c   1.000
_cell.angle_alpha   90.00
_cell.angle_beta   90.00
_cell.angle_gamma   90.00
#
_symmetry.space_group_name_H-M   'P 1'
#
loop_
_entity.id
_entity.type
_entity.pdbx_description
1 polymer ?
#
loop_
_entity_poly.entity_id
_entity_poly.type
_entity_poly.pdbx_seq_one_letter_code
_entity_poly.pdbx_strand_id
1 'polypeptide(L)'
;MILLNFAHPLTQRQLDQVAALTGSTPEQVRDVRVQFDLEQSLCPQVIRLLDDLGISTQQWQTGSWLIVLPSLNYGAAVLLAELHGRMGHFPTILRLRPVAGALVTEYDVAEIINLEAVRAEARARR
;
A
#
# COMPACT_ATOMS: atom_id res chain seq x y z
N MET A 1 -0.73 -13.47 3.01
CA MET A 1 -0.14 -12.20 2.50
C MET A 1 0.31 -11.32 3.66
N ILE A 2 1.34 -10.49 3.45
CA ILE A 2 1.81 -9.48 4.41
C ILE A 2 1.25 -8.11 4.01
N LEU A 3 0.64 -7.40 4.96
CA LEU A 3 0.13 -6.05 4.78
C LEU A 3 1.17 -5.02 5.23
N LEU A 4 1.62 -4.15 4.32
CA LEU A 4 2.46 -2.99 4.64
C LEU A 4 1.59 -1.74 4.64
N ASN A 5 1.43 -1.13 5.81
CA ASN A 5 0.57 0.03 5.99
C ASN A 5 1.40 1.31 6.09
N PHE A 6 1.35 2.15 5.07
CA PHE A 6 2.01 3.47 5.06
C PHE A 6 1.06 4.62 5.46
N ALA A 7 -0.15 4.29 5.93
CA ALA A 7 -1.15 5.22 6.40
C ALA A 7 -1.31 5.13 7.93
N HIS A 8 -2.41 5.67 8.47
CA HIS A 8 -2.77 5.46 9.87
C HIS A 8 -3.07 3.98 10.16
N PRO A 9 -2.80 3.50 11.39
CA PRO A 9 -3.06 2.12 11.78
C PRO A 9 -4.48 1.67 11.44
N LEU A 10 -4.61 0.48 10.86
CA LEU A 10 -5.91 -0.09 10.52
C LEU A 10 -6.62 -0.56 11.79
N THR A 11 -7.92 -0.27 11.88
CA THR A 11 -8.80 -0.79 12.93
C THR A 11 -9.12 -2.28 12.71
N GLN A 12 -9.56 -2.98 13.75
CA GLN A 12 -9.98 -4.38 13.62
C GLN A 12 -11.08 -4.57 12.57
N ARG A 13 -12.08 -3.68 12.55
CA ARG A 13 -13.13 -3.67 11.53
C ARG A 13 -12.55 -3.60 10.11
N GLN A 14 -11.55 -2.75 9.89
CA GLN A 14 -10.90 -2.65 8.58
C GLN A 14 -10.12 -3.92 8.24
N LEU A 15 -9.43 -4.53 9.20
CA LEU A 15 -8.75 -5.82 8.98
C LEU A 15 -9.73 -6.95 8.63
N ASP A 16 -10.91 -6.97 9.27
CA ASP A 16 -11.97 -7.92 8.94
C ASP A 16 -12.52 -7.69 7.52
N GLN A 17 -12.67 -6.43 7.11
CA GLN A 17 -13.05 -6.09 5.74
C GLN A 17 -11.97 -6.50 4.73
N VAL A 18 -10.68 -6.33 5.06
CA VAL A 18 -9.60 -6.86 4.23
C VAL A 18 -9.75 -8.36 4.07
N ALA A 19 -9.89 -9.10 5.16
CA ALA A 19 -10.01 -10.56 5.13
C ALA A 19 -11.21 -11.02 4.29
N ALA A 20 -12.35 -10.33 4.38
CA ALA A 20 -13.53 -10.61 3.57
C ALA A 20 -13.28 -10.38 2.07
N LEU A 21 -12.56 -9.32 1.70
CA LEU A 21 -12.26 -8.99 0.31
C LEU A 21 -11.15 -9.86 -0.31
N THR A 22 -10.19 -10.32 0.50
CA THR A 22 -9.05 -11.13 0.03
C THR A 22 -9.23 -12.62 0.28
N GLY A 23 -10.32 -13.03 0.95
CA GLY A 23 -10.60 -14.42 1.32
C GLY A 23 -9.67 -14.99 2.40
N SER A 24 -8.80 -14.17 2.98
CA SER A 24 -7.84 -14.58 4.02
C SER A 24 -7.36 -13.39 4.83
N THR A 25 -7.17 -13.59 6.14
CA THR A 25 -6.57 -12.58 7.03
C THR A 25 -5.09 -12.37 6.69
N PRO A 26 -4.57 -11.13 6.70
CA PRO A 26 -3.13 -10.89 6.59
C PRO A 26 -2.37 -11.69 7.66
N GLU A 27 -1.31 -12.39 7.25
CA GLU A 27 -0.43 -13.15 8.16
C GLU A 27 0.33 -12.22 9.11
N GLN A 28 0.63 -11.01 8.62
CA GLN A 28 1.30 -9.97 9.35
C GLN A 28 0.82 -8.61 8.84
N VAL A 29 0.63 -7.68 9.77
CA VAL A 29 0.40 -6.26 9.49
C VAL A 29 1.62 -5.49 10.01
N ARG A 30 2.25 -4.71 9.14
CA ARG A 30 3.39 -3.85 9.49
C ARG A 30 3.00 -2.40 9.24
N ASP A 31 2.77 -1.66 10.32
CA ASP A 31 2.57 -0.22 10.26
C ASP A 31 3.92 0.48 10.08
N VAL A 32 4.00 1.29 9.02
CA VAL A 32 5.17 2.05 8.62
C VAL A 32 4.85 3.53 8.82
N ARG A 33 5.54 4.15 9.78
CA ARG A 33 5.38 5.58 10.02
C ARG A 33 5.96 6.36 8.85
N VAL A 34 5.08 7.07 8.13
CA VAL A 34 5.47 7.97 7.04
C VAL A 34 5.45 9.41 7.52
N GLN A 35 6.58 10.09 7.39
CA GLN A 35 6.70 11.52 7.65
C GLN A 35 7.66 12.11 6.61
N PHE A 36 7.10 12.66 5.53
CA PHE A 36 7.88 13.32 4.50
C PHE A 36 8.14 14.78 4.87
N ASP A 37 9.38 15.22 4.69
CA ASP A 37 9.74 16.64 4.64
C ASP A 37 9.46 17.16 3.23
N LEU A 38 8.50 18.08 3.11
CA LEU A 38 8.06 18.63 1.83
C LEU A 38 9.03 19.68 1.27
N GLU A 39 9.96 20.19 2.08
CA GLU A 39 11.02 21.10 1.64
C GLU A 39 12.21 20.35 1.02
N GLN A 40 12.20 19.01 1.09
CA GLN A 40 13.23 18.15 0.53
C GLN A 40 12.68 17.26 -0.60
N SER A 41 13.57 16.77 -1.45
CA SER A 41 13.22 15.81 -2.51
C SER A 41 12.58 14.54 -1.94
N LEU A 42 11.45 14.11 -2.52
CA LEU A 42 10.71 12.94 -2.03
C LEU A 42 11.40 11.60 -2.34
N CYS A 43 12.05 11.44 -3.50
CA CYS A 43 12.63 10.15 -3.91
C CYS A 43 13.64 9.58 -2.89
N PRO A 44 14.65 10.33 -2.42
CA PRO A 44 15.58 9.83 -1.40
C PRO A 44 14.88 9.48 -0.07
N GLN A 45 13.80 10.16 0.28
CA GLN A 45 13.03 9.88 1.49
C GLN A 45 12.27 8.56 1.38
N VAL A 46 11.66 8.28 0.23
CA VAL A 46 10.96 7.01 -0.04
C VAL A 46 11.93 5.84 -0.11
N ILE A 47 13.10 6.02 -0.73
CA ILE A 47 14.15 4.98 -0.78
C ILE A 47 14.56 4.59 0.64
N ARG A 48 14.92 5.58 1.49
CA ARG A 48 15.27 5.34 2.89
C ARG A 48 14.14 4.64 3.65
N LEU A 49 12.90 5.13 3.49
CA LEU A 49 11.73 4.53 4.12
C LEU A 49 11.59 3.03 3.81
N LEU A 50 11.83 2.62 2.56
CA LEU A 50 11.77 1.22 2.15
C LEU A 50 12.99 0.41 2.60
N ASP A 51 14.18 1.00 2.60
CA ASP A 51 15.41 0.35 3.06
C ASP A 51 15.34 0.05 4.57
N ASP A 52 14.79 0.98 5.35
CA ASP A 52 14.60 0.86 6.80
C ASP A 52 13.62 -0.26 7.19
N LEU A 53 12.84 -0.79 6.24
CA LEU A 53 11.97 -1.95 6.49
C LEU A 53 12.77 -3.25 6.67
N GLY A 54 14.05 -3.29 6.28
CA GLY A 54 14.89 -4.48 6.38
C GLY A 54 14.37 -5.67 5.56
N ILE A 55 13.57 -5.41 4.52
CA ILE A 55 13.05 -6.44 3.62
C ILE A 55 14.09 -6.67 2.52
N SER A 56 14.56 -7.91 2.40
CA SER A 56 15.56 -8.27 1.39
C SER A 56 14.98 -8.26 -0.03
N THR A 57 15.83 -8.13 -1.03
CA THR A 57 15.44 -8.23 -2.45
C THR A 57 14.68 -9.52 -2.75
N GLN A 58 15.14 -10.65 -2.19
CA GLN A 58 14.47 -11.94 -2.37
C GLN A 58 13.06 -11.95 -1.76
N GLN A 59 12.87 -11.33 -0.60
CA GLN A 59 11.56 -11.20 0.02
C GLN A 59 10.64 -10.30 -0.80
N TRP A 60 11.13 -9.16 -1.31
CA TRP A 60 10.33 -8.29 -2.18
C TRP A 60 9.80 -9.02 -3.41
N GLN A 61 10.63 -9.86 -4.04
CA GLN A 61 10.28 -10.58 -5.27
C GLN A 61 9.37 -11.79 -5.05
N THR A 62 9.45 -12.45 -3.90
CA THR A 62 8.70 -13.69 -3.64
C THR A 62 7.52 -13.50 -2.68
N GLY A 63 7.49 -12.41 -1.94
CA GLY A 63 6.46 -12.11 -0.96
C GLY A 63 5.11 -11.78 -1.61
N SER A 64 4.04 -12.18 -0.93
CA SER A 64 2.68 -11.74 -1.24
C SER A 64 2.37 -10.49 -0.42
N TRP A 65 2.30 -9.34 -1.09
CA TRP A 65 2.19 -8.02 -0.44
C TRP A 65 0.85 -7.34 -0.73
N LEU A 66 0.23 -6.77 0.31
CA LEU A 66 -0.87 -5.81 0.21
C LEU A 66 -0.41 -4.47 0.77
N ILE A 67 -0.49 -3.41 -0.05
CA ILE A 67 0.06 -2.10 0.29
C ILE A 67 -1.05 -1.10 0.58
N VAL A 68 -1.05 -0.49 1.76
CA VAL A 68 -1.85 0.72 2.03
C VAL A 68 -0.96 1.93 1.77
N LEU A 69 -1.33 2.76 0.79
CA LEU A 69 -0.51 3.88 0.37
C LEU A 69 -0.53 5.04 1.39
N PRO A 70 0.52 5.86 1.46
CA PRO A 70 0.50 7.09 2.26
C PRO A 70 -0.49 8.10 1.67
N SER A 71 -1.02 8.99 2.51
CA SER A 71 -2.02 9.98 2.08
C SER A 71 -1.47 11.06 1.14
N LEU A 72 -0.17 11.34 1.18
CA LEU A 72 0.46 12.29 0.26
C LEU A 72 0.60 11.65 -1.13
N ASN A 73 -0.17 12.16 -2.10
CA ASN A 73 -0.23 11.63 -3.46
C ASN A 73 1.15 11.53 -4.16
N TYR A 74 2.01 12.54 -4.03
CA TYR A 74 3.36 12.54 -4.61
C TYR A 74 4.23 11.46 -3.99
N GLY A 75 4.16 11.30 -2.66
CA GLY A 75 4.85 10.23 -1.94
C GLY A 75 4.35 8.84 -2.35
N ALA A 76 3.03 8.68 -2.50
CA ALA A 76 2.43 7.44 -2.98
C ALA A 76 2.87 7.07 -4.40
N ALA A 77 2.94 8.05 -5.31
CA ALA A 77 3.41 7.82 -6.68
C ALA A 77 4.87 7.37 -6.74
N VAL A 78 5.75 8.03 -5.98
CA VAL A 78 7.17 7.65 -5.87
C VAL A 78 7.32 6.27 -5.23
N LEU A 79 6.56 5.99 -4.16
CA LEU A 79 6.53 4.67 -3.50
C LEU A 79 6.15 3.56 -4.48
N LEU A 80 5.12 3.76 -5.29
CA LEU A 80 4.70 2.78 -6.29
C LEU A 80 5.79 2.50 -7.34
N ALA A 81 6.52 3.53 -7.77
CA ALA A 81 7.63 3.37 -8.71
C ALA A 81 8.79 2.57 -8.10
N GLU A 82 9.16 2.87 -6.84
CA GLU A 82 10.19 2.14 -6.10
C GLU A 82 9.80 0.67 -5.86
N LEU A 83 8.56 0.43 -5.39
CA LEU A 83 8.04 -0.92 -5.19
C LEU A 83 8.03 -1.71 -6.50
N HIS A 84 7.62 -1.08 -7.62
CA HIS A 84 7.66 -1.72 -8.93
C HIS A 84 9.07 -2.20 -9.29
N GLY A 85 10.09 -1.37 -9.07
CA GLY A 85 11.48 -1.73 -9.33
C GLY A 85 11.99 -2.87 -8.42
N ARG A 86 11.61 -2.86 -7.13
CA ARG A 86 12.05 -3.87 -6.15
C ARG A 86 11.34 -5.22 -6.32
N MET A 87 10.06 -5.19 -6.67
CA MET A 87 9.21 -6.38 -6.82
C MET A 87 9.25 -6.97 -8.25
N GLY A 88 9.61 -6.17 -9.25
CA GLY A 88 9.56 -6.54 -10.68
C GLY A 88 8.17 -6.46 -11.32
N HIS A 89 7.15 -6.11 -10.54
CA HIS A 89 5.76 -5.92 -10.98
C HIS A 89 5.06 -4.90 -10.08
N PHE A 90 3.89 -4.40 -10.48
CA PHE A 90 3.16 -3.48 -9.62
C PHE A 90 2.52 -4.22 -8.43
N PRO A 91 2.48 -3.61 -7.24
CA PRO A 91 1.86 -4.22 -6.07
C PRO A 91 0.32 -4.22 -6.16
N THR A 92 -0.32 -5.03 -5.31
CA THR A 92 -1.74 -4.87 -5.00
C THR A 92 -1.89 -3.83 -3.89
N ILE A 93 -2.84 -2.90 -4.05
CA ILE A 93 -3.08 -1.82 -3.08
C ILE A 93 -4.46 -1.92 -2.44
N LEU A 94 -4.56 -1.41 -1.22
CA LEU A 94 -5.82 -1.24 -0.50
C LEU A 94 -6.29 0.20 -0.63
N ARG A 95 -7.57 0.41 -0.97
CA ARG A 95 -8.19 1.74 -0.95
C ARG A 95 -9.15 1.88 0.24
N LEU A 96 -8.88 2.87 1.08
CA LEU A 96 -9.81 3.32 2.11
C LEU A 96 -10.77 4.38 1.55
N ARG A 97 -12.00 4.42 2.04
CA ARG A 97 -12.96 5.50 1.77
C ARG A 97 -13.58 6.01 3.06
N PRO A 98 -13.87 7.32 3.18
CA PRO A 98 -14.61 7.82 4.33
C PRO A 98 -16.03 7.23 4.37
N VAL A 99 -16.54 6.98 5.57
CA VAL A 99 -17.91 6.56 5.81
C VAL A 99 -18.82 7.79 5.76
N ALA A 100 -19.69 7.87 4.76
CA ALA A 100 -20.60 9.00 4.61
C ALA A 100 -21.60 9.08 5.76
N GLY A 101 -21.74 10.26 6.37
CA GLY A 101 -22.67 10.49 7.47
C GLY A 101 -22.23 9.97 8.84
N ALA A 102 -20.98 9.54 8.99
CA ALA A 102 -20.44 9.16 10.29
C ALA A 102 -20.31 10.38 11.22
N LEU A 103 -20.61 10.19 12.51
CA LEU A 103 -20.50 11.24 13.54
C LEU A 103 -19.05 11.67 13.78
N VAL A 104 -18.11 10.74 13.60
CA VAL A 104 -16.66 10.97 13.63
C VAL A 104 -16.05 10.49 12.32
N THR A 105 -14.88 11.02 11.96
CA THR A 105 -14.19 10.61 10.73
C THR A 105 -13.81 9.13 10.80
N GLU A 106 -14.54 8.31 10.06
CA GLU A 106 -14.32 6.88 9.94
C GLU A 106 -14.03 6.51 8.49
N TYR A 107 -13.27 5.42 8.31
CA TYR A 107 -12.95 4.89 7.00
C TYR A 107 -13.27 3.40 6.91
N ASP A 108 -13.81 2.98 5.77
CA ASP A 108 -13.98 1.58 5.41
C ASP A 108 -12.98 1.18 4.31
N VAL A 109 -12.64 -0.11 4.27
CA VAL A 109 -11.94 -0.71 3.12
C VAL A 109 -12.91 -0.77 1.95
N ALA A 110 -12.67 0.05 0.94
CA ALA A 110 -13.56 0.18 -0.21
C ALA A 110 -13.31 -0.90 -1.25
N GLU A 111 -12.04 -1.19 -1.54
CA GLU A 111 -11.63 -2.16 -2.55
C GLU A 111 -10.15 -2.55 -2.42
N ILE A 112 -9.82 -3.66 -3.05
CA ILE A 112 -8.46 -4.16 -3.26
C ILE A 112 -8.16 -4.06 -4.75
N ILE A 113 -7.08 -3.36 -5.13
CA ILE A 113 -6.77 -3.04 -6.53
C ILE A 113 -5.44 -3.69 -6.91
N ASN A 114 -5.48 -4.63 -7.85
CA ASN A 114 -4.27 -5.22 -8.43
C ASN A 114 -3.72 -4.30 -9.54
N LEU A 115 -2.72 -3.48 -9.23
CA LEU A 115 -2.17 -2.53 -10.18
C LEU A 115 -1.41 -3.20 -11.35
N GLU A 116 -0.92 -4.43 -11.17
CA GLU A 116 -0.31 -5.19 -12.27
C GLU A 116 -1.39 -5.63 -13.28
N ALA A 117 -2.57 -6.04 -12.81
CA ALA A 117 -3.71 -6.32 -13.68
C ALA A 117 -4.17 -5.05 -14.42
N VAL A 118 -4.26 -3.91 -13.74
CA VAL A 118 -4.56 -2.60 -14.36
C VAL A 118 -3.55 -2.29 -15.48
N ARG A 119 -2.26 -2.51 -15.25
CA ARG A 119 -1.21 -2.35 -16.27
C ARG A 119 -1.42 -3.29 -17.46
N ALA A 120 -1.71 -4.56 -17.21
CA ALA A 120 -1.90 -5.57 -18.24
C ALA A 120 -3.10 -5.22 -19.15
N GLU A 121 -4.23 -4.87 -18.55
CA GLU A 121 -5.42 -4.43 -19.28
C GLU A 121 -5.16 -3.15 -20.08
N ALA A 122 -4.43 -2.19 -19.52
CA ALA A 122 -4.06 -0.97 -20.23
C ALA A 122 -3.17 -1.25 -21.45
N ARG A 123 -2.33 -2.29 -21.42
CA ARG A 123 -1.54 -2.72 -22.58
C ARG A 123 -2.40 -3.38 -23.66
N ALA A 124 -3.44 -4.12 -23.28
CA ALA A 124 -4.33 -4.80 -24.22
C ALA A 124 -5.25 -3.84 -25.00
N ARG A 125 -5.48 -2.62 -24.49
CA ARG A 125 -6.29 -1.57 -25.14
C ARG A 125 -5.52 -0.72 -26.17
N ARG A 126 -4.24 -0.99 -26.37
CA ARG A 126 -3.38 -0.22 -27.29
C ARG A 126 -3.58 -0.61 -28.74
#